data_AF-A0A842M229-F1
#
_entry.id   AF-A0A842M229-F1
#
_cell.length_a   1.000
_cell.length_b   1.000
_cell.length_c   1.000
_cell.angle_alpha   90.00
_cell.angle_beta   90.00
_cell.angle_gamma   90.00
#
_symmetry.space_group_name_H-M   'P 1'
#
loop_
_entity.id
_entity.type
_entity.pdbx_description
1 polymer ?
#
loop_
_entity_poly.entity_id
_entity_poly.type
_entity_poly.pdbx_seq_one_letter_code
_entity_poly.pdbx_strand_id
1 'polypeptide(L)'
;MTLDRIYIYFIGTAGSGKSYLTKSFGEWLDLKRLDYVTVNLDPGAEMIPYSPDVDIREWFTLEDIMQNYGVGPNGAQIVGADLISLKAEEIKEEIDGYSGEYVLIDTPGQMELFTLRKASEIIIDVLERSRSVMVFLFDPMVSRTPDGFLSVLFMCASATFRLKIPQIPVLSKSDLLSEDEVERIVEWSGNPDALYEELRGEGVSLELFHALKESRISQEIYPVSSETFFGMEDIYDGIQEIFYGGEDTEGILF
;
A
#
# COMPACT_ATOMS: atom_id res chain seq x y z
N MET A 1 -13.53 25.09 3.82
CA MET A 1 -13.91 24.11 2.79
C MET A 1 -12.85 23.03 2.88
N THR A 2 -13.20 21.84 3.34
CA THR A 2 -12.31 20.68 3.24
C THR A 2 -12.01 20.47 1.76
N LEU A 3 -10.73 20.46 1.39
CA LEU A 3 -10.31 20.09 0.05
C LEU A 3 -10.75 18.65 -0.20
N ASP A 4 -11.26 18.37 -1.39
CA ASP A 4 -11.60 17.01 -1.79
C ASP A 4 -10.32 16.25 -2.12
N ARG A 5 -9.70 15.65 -1.08
CA ARG A 5 -8.40 14.96 -1.18
C ARG A 5 -8.57 13.48 -1.41
N ILE A 6 -7.61 12.86 -2.09
CA ILE A 6 -7.47 11.40 -2.20
C ILE A 6 -6.27 10.96 -1.37
N TYR A 7 -6.49 10.01 -0.46
CA TYR A 7 -5.48 9.47 0.44
C TYR A 7 -4.96 8.14 -0.09
N ILE A 8 -3.68 8.08 -0.40
CA ILE A 8 -3.03 6.95 -1.08
C ILE A 8 -2.08 6.29 -0.09
N TYR A 9 -2.45 5.11 0.38
CA TYR A 9 -1.66 4.34 1.33
C TYR A 9 -0.75 3.36 0.60
N PHE A 10 0.56 3.52 0.71
CA PHE A 10 1.51 2.54 0.18
C PHE A 10 1.70 1.41 1.19
N ILE A 11 1.23 0.21 0.86
CA ILE A 11 1.19 -0.96 1.76
C ILE A 11 1.92 -2.13 1.11
N GLY A 12 2.67 -2.88 1.91
CA GLY A 12 3.37 -4.08 1.46
C GLY A 12 4.35 -4.54 2.52
N THR A 13 4.93 -5.71 2.32
CA THR A 13 5.89 -6.30 3.27
C THR A 13 7.12 -5.41 3.48
N ALA A 14 7.85 -5.65 4.56
CA ALA A 14 9.11 -4.96 4.80
C ALA A 14 10.08 -5.20 3.63
N GLY A 15 10.66 -4.11 3.11
CA GLY A 15 11.54 -4.17 1.94
C GLY A 15 10.84 -4.12 0.58
N SER A 16 9.49 -4.14 0.50
CA SER A 16 8.78 -4.10 -0.79
C SER A 16 8.97 -2.81 -1.60
N GLY A 17 9.43 -1.74 -0.96
CA GLY A 17 9.73 -0.46 -1.60
C GLY A 17 8.77 0.69 -1.29
N LYS A 18 7.91 0.57 -0.27
CA LYS A 18 6.90 1.59 0.13
C LYS A 18 7.43 3.03 0.06
N SER A 19 8.44 3.37 0.87
CA SER A 19 9.01 4.73 0.93
C SER A 19 9.63 5.21 -0.39
N TYR A 20 10.20 4.30 -1.19
CA TYR A 20 10.74 4.64 -2.51
C TYR A 20 9.61 4.89 -3.51
N LEU A 21 8.52 4.13 -3.44
CA LEU A 21 7.35 4.36 -4.28
C LEU A 21 6.62 5.64 -3.88
N THR A 22 6.49 5.94 -2.59
CA THR A 22 5.98 7.24 -2.10
C THR A 22 6.74 8.40 -2.73
N LYS A 23 8.08 8.37 -2.64
CA LYS A 23 8.95 9.37 -3.28
C LYS A 23 8.69 9.45 -4.79
N SER A 24 8.83 8.33 -5.47
CA SER A 24 8.85 8.26 -6.93
C SER A 24 7.49 8.64 -7.54
N PHE A 25 6.40 8.25 -6.89
CA PHE A 25 5.06 8.64 -7.31
C PHE A 25 4.81 10.14 -7.06
N GLY A 26 5.30 10.70 -5.94
CA GLY A 26 5.30 12.15 -5.72
C GLY A 26 6.06 12.92 -6.80
N GLU A 27 7.29 12.51 -7.11
CA GLU A 27 8.08 13.10 -8.20
C GLU A 27 7.37 13.00 -9.56
N TRP A 28 6.67 11.89 -9.81
CA TRP A 28 5.86 11.74 -11.03
C TRP A 28 4.64 12.68 -11.06
N LEU A 29 3.95 12.86 -9.92
CA LEU A 29 2.84 13.83 -9.80
C LEU A 29 3.34 15.27 -10.04
N ASP A 30 4.52 15.63 -9.53
CA ASP A 30 5.17 16.92 -9.81
C ASP A 30 5.40 17.12 -11.32
N LEU A 31 5.90 16.10 -12.02
CA LEU A 31 6.09 16.14 -13.47
C LEU A 31 4.77 16.36 -14.23
N LYS A 32 3.66 15.85 -13.68
CA LYS A 32 2.30 16.04 -14.21
C LYS A 32 1.63 17.33 -13.71
N ARG A 33 2.31 18.11 -12.86
CA ARG A 33 1.80 19.35 -12.23
C ARG A 33 0.55 19.12 -11.39
N LEU A 34 0.53 18.01 -10.67
CA LEU A 34 -0.51 17.67 -9.71
C LEU A 34 0.03 17.88 -8.30
N ASP A 35 -0.64 18.71 -7.52
CA ASP A 35 -0.21 19.03 -6.16
C ASP A 35 -0.47 17.85 -5.22
N TYR A 36 0.51 17.52 -4.38
CA TYR A 36 0.42 16.44 -3.40
C TYR A 36 1.05 16.81 -2.06
N VAL A 37 0.75 16.00 -1.05
CA VAL A 37 1.31 16.07 0.31
C VAL A 37 1.91 14.70 0.64
N THR A 38 3.09 14.67 1.24
CA THR A 38 3.77 13.44 1.68
C THR A 38 3.68 13.26 3.18
N VAL A 39 3.30 12.07 3.61
CA VAL A 39 3.08 11.73 5.02
C VAL A 39 3.88 10.48 5.37
N ASN A 40 4.81 10.60 6.32
CA ASN A 40 5.48 9.44 6.93
C ASN A 40 4.74 9.01 8.20
N LEU A 41 4.23 7.77 8.21
CA LEU A 41 3.64 7.15 9.40
C LEU A 41 4.55 6.11 10.07
N ASP A 42 5.80 5.93 9.63
CA ASP A 42 6.74 5.00 10.27
C ASP A 42 7.62 5.71 11.32
N PRO A 43 7.39 5.51 12.64
CA PRO A 43 8.21 6.10 13.70
C PRO A 43 9.59 5.44 13.82
N GLY A 44 9.82 4.32 13.11
CA GLY A 44 11.07 3.57 13.07
C GLY A 44 11.90 3.80 11.81
N ALA A 45 11.44 4.66 10.89
CA ALA A 45 12.18 4.95 9.68
C ALA A 45 13.45 5.77 10.00
N GLU A 46 14.62 5.17 9.83
CA GLU A 46 15.92 5.85 10.01
C GLU A 46 16.26 6.74 8.81
N MET A 47 16.08 6.21 7.59
CA MET A 47 16.32 6.93 6.35
C MET A 47 15.08 6.86 5.46
N ILE A 48 14.55 8.04 5.12
CA ILE A 48 13.42 8.21 4.20
C ILE A 48 13.98 8.87 2.94
N PRO A 49 13.69 8.36 1.72
CA PRO A 49 14.30 8.84 0.49
C PRO A 49 13.63 10.13 -0.05
N TYR A 50 12.70 10.73 0.71
CA TYR A 50 12.00 11.98 0.43
C TYR A 50 11.94 12.82 1.71
N SER A 51 11.52 14.09 1.59
CA SER A 51 11.26 14.99 2.71
C SER A 51 9.76 14.99 3.01
N PRO A 52 9.28 14.31 4.05
CA PRO A 52 7.86 14.31 4.40
C PRO A 52 7.37 15.71 4.77
N ASP A 53 6.18 16.08 4.30
CA ASP A 53 5.47 17.30 4.73
C ASP A 53 4.88 17.13 6.14
N VAL A 54 4.47 15.90 6.46
CA VAL A 54 3.98 15.49 7.78
C VAL A 54 4.72 14.23 8.21
N ASP A 55 5.37 14.26 9.36
CA ASP A 55 6.25 13.18 9.81
C ASP A 55 5.95 12.77 11.25
N ILE A 56 5.47 11.53 11.45
CA ILE A 56 5.14 11.00 12.78
C ILE A 56 6.31 11.11 13.78
N ARG A 57 7.55 11.11 13.27
CA ARG A 57 8.78 11.19 14.07
C ARG A 57 8.92 12.53 14.81
N GLU A 58 8.19 13.57 14.42
CA GLU A 58 8.15 14.84 15.14
C GLU A 58 7.37 14.74 16.46
N TRP A 59 6.44 13.79 16.58
CA TRP A 59 5.73 13.52 17.82
C TRP A 59 6.41 12.45 18.68
N PHE A 60 6.89 11.37 18.06
CA PHE A 60 7.62 10.31 18.75
C PHE A 60 8.38 9.41 17.77
N THR A 61 9.53 8.91 18.21
CA THR A 61 10.29 7.86 17.53
C THR A 61 10.15 6.51 18.25
N LEU A 62 10.58 5.42 17.61
CA LEU A 62 10.70 4.13 18.31
C LEU A 62 11.65 4.20 19.51
N GLU A 63 12.70 5.01 19.44
CA GLU A 63 13.64 5.20 20.56
C GLU A 63 12.95 5.85 21.76
N ASP A 64 12.17 6.92 21.52
CA ASP A 64 11.39 7.59 22.57
C ASP A 64 10.42 6.62 23.24
N ILE A 65 9.76 5.76 22.44
CA ILE A 65 8.82 4.77 22.97
C ILE A 65 9.54 3.73 23.84
N MET A 66 10.69 3.22 23.39
CA MET A 66 11.48 2.25 24.18
C MET A 66 11.88 2.85 25.53
N GLN A 67 12.32 4.11 25.55
CA GLN A 67 12.72 4.80 26.77
C GLN A 67 11.53 5.10 27.70
N ASN A 68 10.43 5.63 27.15
CA ASN A 68 9.28 6.09 27.94
C ASN A 68 8.41 4.94 28.47
N TYR A 69 8.29 3.84 27.72
CA TYR A 69 7.44 2.70 28.08
C TYR A 69 8.23 1.50 28.61
N GLY A 70 9.57 1.54 28.60
CA GLY A 70 10.43 0.46 29.10
C GLY A 70 10.29 -0.84 28.31
N VAL A 71 10.02 -0.74 27.02
CA VAL A 71 9.80 -1.89 26.11
C VAL A 71 10.98 -2.11 25.17
N GLY A 72 11.17 -3.34 24.72
CA GLY A 72 12.13 -3.65 23.65
C GLY A 72 11.64 -3.20 22.26
N PRO A 73 12.46 -3.34 21.21
CA PRO A 73 12.17 -2.84 19.85
C PRO A 73 10.83 -3.32 19.28
N ASN A 74 10.53 -4.62 19.39
CA ASN A 74 9.25 -5.16 18.93
C ASN A 74 8.08 -4.56 19.72
N GLY A 75 8.23 -4.43 21.05
CA GLY A 75 7.20 -3.81 21.89
C GLY A 75 6.98 -2.32 21.53
N ALA A 76 8.06 -1.61 21.18
CA ALA A 76 7.97 -0.23 20.74
C ALA A 76 7.25 -0.10 19.40
N GLN A 77 7.46 -1.01 18.45
CA GLN A 77 6.69 -1.06 17.20
C GLN A 77 5.19 -1.26 17.45
N ILE A 78 4.84 -2.14 18.40
CA ILE A 78 3.45 -2.33 18.82
C ILE A 78 2.87 -1.04 19.38
N VAL A 79 3.53 -0.44 20.37
CA VAL A 79 3.06 0.78 21.02
C VAL A 79 3.00 1.93 20.02
N GLY A 80 4.00 2.08 19.15
CA GLY A 80 4.06 3.12 18.13
C GLY A 80 2.90 3.05 17.14
N ALA A 81 2.56 1.85 16.67
CA ALA A 81 1.39 1.65 15.80
C ALA A 81 0.09 2.13 16.48
N ASP A 82 -0.07 1.90 17.78
CA ASP A 82 -1.25 2.35 18.53
C ASP A 82 -1.20 3.87 18.80
N LEU A 83 -0.03 4.44 19.08
CA LEU A 83 0.17 5.88 19.29
C LEU A 83 -0.13 6.71 18.04
N ILE A 84 0.11 6.20 16.82
CA ILE A 84 -0.26 6.87 15.56
C ILE A 84 -1.76 7.21 15.57
N SER A 85 -2.61 6.28 16.02
CA SER A 85 -4.06 6.52 16.06
C SER A 85 -4.47 7.60 17.07
N LEU A 86 -3.68 7.81 18.13
CA LEU A 86 -3.90 8.90 19.08
C LEU A 86 -3.50 10.26 18.52
N LYS A 87 -2.74 10.27 17.42
CA LYS A 87 -2.31 11.47 16.67
C LYS A 87 -3.06 11.69 15.38
N ALA A 88 -4.10 10.89 15.11
CA ALA A 88 -4.80 10.94 13.83
C ALA A 88 -5.41 12.32 13.54
N GLU A 89 -5.99 12.99 14.55
CA GLU A 89 -6.56 14.33 14.39
C GLU A 89 -5.47 15.37 14.18
N GLU A 90 -4.37 15.33 14.95
CA GLU A 90 -3.24 16.24 14.75
C GLU A 90 -2.58 16.06 13.37
N ILE A 91 -2.40 14.80 12.92
CA ILE A 91 -1.89 14.48 11.59
C ILE A 91 -2.80 15.08 10.51
N LYS A 92 -4.11 14.91 10.66
CA LYS A 92 -5.08 15.49 9.73
C LYS A 92 -5.01 17.02 9.71
N GLU A 93 -4.93 17.65 10.87
CA GLU A 93 -4.79 19.11 10.98
C GLU A 93 -3.51 19.61 10.28
N GLU A 94 -2.39 18.90 10.42
CA GLU A 94 -1.16 19.23 9.70
C GLU A 94 -1.29 19.05 8.18
N ILE A 95 -1.89 17.93 7.73
CA ILE A 95 -2.19 17.71 6.30
C ILE A 95 -3.07 18.84 5.75
N ASP A 96 -4.07 19.27 6.52
CA ASP A 96 -4.98 20.36 6.17
C ASP A 96 -4.29 21.73 6.06
N GLY A 97 -3.09 21.88 6.63
CA GLY A 97 -2.22 23.05 6.48
C GLY A 97 -1.54 23.17 5.11
N TYR A 98 -1.45 22.08 4.36
CA TYR A 98 -0.83 22.04 3.02
C TYR A 98 -1.88 22.08 1.91
N SER A 99 -1.55 22.66 0.75
CA SER A 99 -2.33 22.49 -0.48
C SER A 99 -1.96 21.18 -1.17
N GLY A 100 -2.94 20.44 -1.69
CA GLY A 100 -2.68 19.24 -2.48
C GLY A 100 -3.92 18.36 -2.59
N GLU A 101 -4.17 17.86 -3.80
CA GLU A 101 -5.30 16.95 -4.08
C GLU A 101 -4.98 15.52 -3.66
N TYR A 102 -3.71 15.12 -3.71
CA TYR A 102 -3.25 13.77 -3.38
C TYR A 102 -2.45 13.78 -2.08
N VAL A 103 -2.72 12.82 -1.18
CA VAL A 103 -1.97 12.64 0.06
C VAL A 103 -1.29 11.28 0.00
N LEU A 104 0.02 11.28 -0.10
CA LEU A 104 0.87 10.10 -0.24
C LEU A 104 1.32 9.62 1.14
N ILE A 105 0.75 8.51 1.60
CA ILE A 105 0.94 7.99 2.95
C ILE A 105 1.88 6.78 2.90
N ASP A 106 3.09 6.98 3.41
CA ASP A 106 4.06 5.91 3.64
C ASP A 106 3.77 5.23 4.98
N THR A 107 3.41 3.96 4.92
CA THR A 107 2.97 3.18 6.09
C THR A 107 4.15 2.48 6.77
N PRO A 108 4.02 2.10 8.06
CA PRO A 108 5.07 1.39 8.79
C PRO A 108 5.68 0.19 8.03
N GLY A 109 6.99 0.00 8.17
CA GLY A 109 7.74 -1.03 7.46
C GLY A 109 7.16 -2.44 7.57
N GLN A 110 6.65 -2.81 8.76
CA GLN A 110 5.93 -4.06 9.00
C GLN A 110 4.44 -3.90 8.68
N MET A 111 4.01 -4.54 7.60
CA MET A 111 2.63 -4.50 7.11
C MET A 111 1.62 -4.91 8.17
N GLU A 112 1.92 -5.92 8.99
CA GLU A 112 1.01 -6.46 10.00
C GLU A 112 0.64 -5.44 11.07
N LEU A 113 1.55 -4.52 11.39
CA LEU A 113 1.26 -3.43 12.32
C LEU A 113 0.20 -2.49 11.77
N PHE A 114 0.17 -2.31 10.45
CA PHE A 114 -0.80 -1.45 9.80
C PHE A 114 -2.08 -2.21 9.40
N THR A 115 -2.03 -3.47 8.96
CA THR A 115 -3.22 -4.16 8.45
C THR A 115 -4.00 -4.93 9.52
N LEU A 116 -3.37 -5.32 10.63
CA LEU A 116 -4.02 -6.15 11.65
C LEU A 116 -4.45 -5.38 12.90
N ARG A 117 -4.02 -4.13 13.07
CA ARG A 117 -4.36 -3.29 14.22
C ARG A 117 -5.61 -2.45 13.95
N LYS A 118 -6.38 -2.21 15.01
CA LYS A 118 -7.50 -1.25 14.97
C LYS A 118 -7.04 0.20 14.77
N ALA A 119 -5.80 0.51 15.16
CA ALA A 119 -5.22 1.85 15.04
C ALA A 119 -5.30 2.38 13.60
N SER A 120 -5.12 1.50 12.62
CA SER A 120 -5.16 1.85 11.21
C SER A 120 -6.56 2.16 10.70
N GLU A 121 -7.59 1.50 11.25
CA GLU A 121 -8.98 1.85 10.94
C GLU A 121 -9.30 3.27 11.40
N ILE A 122 -8.78 3.67 12.57
CA ILE A 122 -8.98 5.02 13.13
C ILE A 122 -8.35 6.08 12.24
N ILE A 123 -7.07 5.93 11.86
CA ILE A 123 -6.41 6.92 10.99
C ILE A 123 -7.10 7.01 9.62
N ILE A 124 -7.53 5.90 9.03
CA ILE A 124 -8.28 5.90 7.75
C ILE A 124 -9.63 6.59 7.91
N ASP A 125 -10.33 6.38 9.03
CA ASP A 125 -11.63 7.03 9.28
C ASP A 125 -11.48 8.54 9.46
N VAL A 126 -10.44 8.97 10.20
CA VAL A 126 -10.13 10.39 10.39
C VAL A 126 -9.70 11.04 9.07
N LEU A 127 -8.88 10.37 8.27
CA LEU A 127 -8.45 10.81 6.94
C LEU A 127 -9.46 10.48 5.83
N GLU A 128 -10.75 10.34 6.14
CA GLU A 128 -11.81 10.12 5.16
C GLU A 128 -11.68 8.82 4.33
N ARG A 129 -12.16 7.72 4.92
CA ARG A 129 -12.21 6.38 4.31
C ARG A 129 -12.78 6.34 2.88
N SER A 130 -13.83 7.10 2.59
CA SER A 130 -14.48 7.14 1.27
C SER A 130 -13.59 7.72 0.17
N ARG A 131 -12.49 8.38 0.55
CA ARG A 131 -11.50 8.97 -0.34
C ARG A 131 -10.11 8.34 -0.18
N SER A 132 -10.07 7.14 0.40
CA SER A 132 -8.85 6.39 0.66
C SER A 132 -8.69 5.23 -0.31
N VAL A 133 -7.46 4.99 -0.78
CA VAL A 133 -7.09 3.85 -1.63
C VAL A 133 -5.75 3.30 -1.17
N MET A 134 -5.55 1.99 -1.24
CA MET A 134 -4.23 1.39 -1.00
C MET A 134 -3.55 1.01 -2.31
N VAL A 135 -2.28 1.39 -2.45
CA VAL A 135 -1.39 0.81 -3.46
C VAL A 135 -0.66 -0.34 -2.78
N PHE A 136 -0.96 -1.57 -3.17
CA PHE A 136 -0.43 -2.78 -2.52
C PHE A 136 0.77 -3.34 -3.30
N LEU A 137 1.96 -3.30 -2.71
CA LEU A 137 3.21 -3.66 -3.36
C LEU A 137 3.50 -5.17 -3.23
N PHE A 138 3.57 -5.84 -4.37
CA PHE A 138 4.09 -7.19 -4.55
C PHE A 138 5.60 -7.13 -4.76
N ASP A 139 6.38 -7.60 -3.78
CA ASP A 139 7.84 -7.68 -3.91
C ASP A 139 8.26 -8.88 -4.78
N PRO A 140 8.99 -8.66 -5.90
CA PRO A 140 9.42 -9.72 -6.81
C PRO A 140 10.36 -10.75 -6.17
N MET A 141 11.00 -10.44 -5.04
CA MET A 141 11.75 -11.44 -4.26
C MET A 141 10.87 -12.61 -3.79
N VAL A 142 9.58 -12.35 -3.57
CA VAL A 142 8.59 -13.36 -3.14
C VAL A 142 7.66 -13.72 -4.29
N SER A 143 7.16 -12.75 -5.05
CA SER A 143 6.09 -12.95 -6.04
C SER A 143 6.54 -13.53 -7.39
N ARG A 144 7.84 -13.79 -7.60
CA ARG A 144 8.34 -14.39 -8.87
C ARG A 144 8.01 -15.87 -9.06
N THR A 145 7.51 -16.55 -8.03
CA THR A 145 7.09 -17.96 -8.10
C THR A 145 5.57 -18.06 -7.92
N PRO A 146 4.90 -19.09 -8.49
CA PRO A 146 3.45 -19.25 -8.35
C PRO A 146 2.98 -19.28 -6.89
N ASP A 147 3.64 -20.07 -6.02
CA ASP A 147 3.28 -20.16 -4.60
C ASP A 147 3.53 -18.86 -3.84
N GLY A 148 4.61 -18.15 -4.18
CA GLY A 148 4.95 -16.87 -3.57
C GLY A 148 3.98 -15.78 -4.00
N PHE A 149 3.62 -15.75 -5.28
CA PHE A 149 2.58 -14.87 -5.83
C PHE A 149 1.24 -15.09 -5.13
N LEU A 150 0.79 -16.34 -5.04
CA LEU A 150 -0.43 -16.71 -4.34
C LEU A 150 -0.40 -16.28 -2.87
N SER A 151 0.73 -16.45 -2.19
CA SER A 151 0.90 -16.01 -0.80
C SER A 151 0.73 -14.50 -0.63
N VAL A 152 1.31 -13.70 -1.52
CA VAL A 152 1.17 -12.24 -1.49
C VAL A 152 -0.25 -11.81 -1.86
N LEU A 153 -0.91 -12.54 -2.77
CA LEU A 153 -2.32 -12.31 -3.10
C LEU A 153 -3.23 -12.49 -1.88
N PHE A 154 -2.98 -13.49 -1.02
CA PHE A 154 -3.68 -13.63 0.26
C PHE A 154 -3.43 -12.48 1.23
N MET A 155 -2.19 -11.99 1.29
CA MET A 155 -1.86 -10.83 2.12
C MET A 155 -2.61 -9.58 1.65
N CYS A 156 -2.66 -9.38 0.32
CA CYS A 156 -3.40 -8.31 -0.33
C CYS A 156 -4.91 -8.41 -0.01
N ALA A 157 -5.51 -9.58 -0.21
CA ALA A 157 -6.91 -9.86 0.13
C ALA A 157 -7.21 -9.61 1.62
N SER A 158 -6.31 -10.06 2.50
CA SER A 158 -6.42 -9.84 3.95
C SER A 158 -6.38 -8.34 4.30
N ALA A 159 -5.46 -7.58 3.68
CA ALA A 159 -5.39 -6.13 3.87
C ALA A 159 -6.68 -5.44 3.43
N THR A 160 -7.25 -5.80 2.28
CA THR A 160 -8.55 -5.30 1.79
C THR A 160 -9.69 -5.59 2.75
N PHE A 161 -9.79 -6.82 3.24
CA PHE A 161 -10.82 -7.19 4.20
C PHE A 161 -10.72 -6.40 5.52
N ARG A 162 -9.50 -6.16 6.00
CA ARG A 162 -9.26 -5.46 7.26
C ARG A 162 -9.43 -3.95 7.11
N LEU A 163 -8.84 -3.37 6.08
CA LEU A 163 -8.78 -1.93 5.88
C LEU A 163 -9.99 -1.38 5.15
N LYS A 164 -10.81 -2.19 4.47
CA LYS A 164 -12.07 -1.76 3.83
C LYS A 164 -11.93 -0.47 3.00
N ILE A 165 -10.87 -0.40 2.21
CA ILE A 165 -10.62 0.63 1.20
C ILE A 165 -10.26 -0.09 -0.10
N PRO A 166 -10.58 0.48 -1.28
CA PRO A 166 -10.18 -0.09 -2.55
C PRO A 166 -8.65 -0.24 -2.64
N GLN A 167 -8.21 -1.18 -3.47
CA GLN A 167 -6.80 -1.51 -3.65
C GLN A 167 -6.39 -1.37 -5.13
N ILE A 168 -5.13 -1.03 -5.34
CA ILE A 168 -4.44 -1.04 -6.64
C ILE A 168 -3.17 -1.89 -6.43
N PRO A 169 -3.16 -3.16 -6.85
CA PRO A 169 -2.01 -4.02 -6.63
C PRO A 169 -0.94 -3.74 -7.69
N VAL A 170 0.32 -3.63 -7.24
CA VAL A 170 1.45 -3.29 -8.10
C VAL A 170 2.61 -4.26 -7.89
N LEU A 171 3.25 -4.70 -8.96
CA LEU A 171 4.51 -5.44 -8.90
C LEU A 171 5.64 -4.43 -8.81
N SER A 172 6.13 -4.19 -7.60
CA SER A 172 7.20 -3.22 -7.36
C SER A 172 8.54 -3.72 -7.89
N LYS A 173 9.49 -2.80 -8.11
CA LYS A 173 10.85 -3.13 -8.57
C LYS A 173 10.85 -3.99 -9.84
N SER A 174 9.90 -3.75 -10.75
CA SER A 174 9.76 -4.53 -11.99
C SER A 174 11.02 -4.45 -12.87
N ASP A 175 11.83 -3.39 -12.70
CA ASP A 175 13.15 -3.22 -13.32
C ASP A 175 14.18 -4.29 -12.94
N LEU A 176 13.96 -5.06 -11.86
CA LEU A 176 14.84 -6.15 -11.44
C LEU A 176 14.51 -7.50 -12.11
N LEU A 177 13.42 -7.56 -12.88
CA LEU A 177 12.93 -8.76 -13.54
C LEU A 177 13.20 -8.70 -15.06
N SER A 178 13.33 -9.85 -15.70
CA SER A 178 13.29 -9.88 -17.17
C SER A 178 11.88 -9.64 -17.69
N GLU A 179 11.76 -9.23 -18.96
CA GLU A 179 10.46 -9.04 -19.63
C GLU A 179 9.58 -10.29 -19.51
N ASP A 180 10.12 -11.48 -19.80
CA ASP A 180 9.43 -12.77 -19.62
C ASP A 180 8.95 -13.04 -18.18
N GLU A 181 9.66 -12.55 -17.16
CA GLU A 181 9.27 -12.73 -15.76
C GLU A 181 8.11 -11.78 -15.40
N VAL A 182 8.16 -10.54 -15.88
CA VAL A 182 7.09 -9.56 -15.70
C VAL A 182 5.82 -10.03 -16.40
N GLU A 183 5.91 -10.41 -17.67
CA GLU A 183 4.76 -10.89 -18.47
C GLU A 183 4.07 -12.07 -17.80
N ARG A 184 4.84 -13.05 -17.30
CA ARG A 184 4.33 -14.22 -16.60
C ARG A 184 3.62 -13.87 -15.29
N ILE A 185 4.17 -12.94 -14.49
CA ILE A 185 3.52 -12.51 -13.24
C ILE A 185 2.23 -11.74 -13.52
N VAL A 186 2.23 -10.87 -14.54
CA VAL A 186 1.03 -10.14 -14.97
C VAL A 186 -0.02 -11.13 -15.49
N GLU A 187 0.38 -12.14 -16.26
CA GLU A 187 -0.52 -13.20 -16.74
C GLU A 187 -1.18 -13.95 -15.57
N TRP A 188 -0.44 -14.28 -14.51
CA TRP A 188 -1.03 -14.90 -13.31
C TRP A 188 -2.11 -14.04 -12.64
N SER A 189 -1.99 -12.71 -12.73
CA SER A 189 -2.98 -11.78 -12.16
C SER A 189 -4.27 -11.67 -12.99
N GLY A 190 -4.14 -11.63 -14.32
CA GLY A 190 -5.28 -11.49 -15.24
C GLY A 190 -5.90 -12.81 -15.70
N ASN A 191 -5.15 -13.92 -15.61
CA ASN A 191 -5.59 -15.25 -16.00
C ASN A 191 -5.38 -16.23 -14.84
N PRO A 192 -6.40 -16.44 -13.98
CA PRO A 192 -6.33 -17.41 -12.89
C PRO A 192 -5.95 -18.82 -13.37
N ASP A 193 -6.35 -19.21 -14.59
CA ASP A 193 -6.04 -20.55 -15.10
C ASP A 193 -4.54 -20.70 -15.43
N ALA A 194 -3.84 -19.63 -15.84
CA ALA A 194 -2.39 -19.63 -16.01
C ALA A 194 -1.66 -19.85 -14.67
N LEU A 195 -2.09 -19.16 -13.61
CA LEU A 195 -1.54 -19.39 -12.27
C LEU A 195 -1.81 -20.84 -11.82
N TYR A 196 -3.02 -21.35 -12.06
CA TYR A 196 -3.42 -22.72 -11.71
C TYR A 196 -2.56 -23.79 -12.38
N GLU A 197 -2.28 -23.66 -13.68
CA GLU A 197 -1.45 -24.62 -14.42
C GLU A 197 -0.01 -24.69 -13.89
N GLU A 198 0.48 -23.56 -13.39
CA GLU A 198 1.83 -23.42 -12.86
C GLU A 198 1.96 -23.77 -11.37
N LEU A 199 0.86 -23.73 -10.63
CA LEU A 199 0.78 -24.28 -9.28
C LEU A 199 0.92 -25.81 -9.37
N ARG A 200 2.16 -26.29 -9.26
CA ARG A 200 2.52 -27.73 -9.28
C ARG A 200 2.00 -28.52 -8.08
N GLY A 201 1.05 -27.98 -7.32
CA GLY A 201 0.66 -28.47 -6.00
C GLY A 201 -0.61 -29.32 -5.99
N GLU A 202 -0.50 -30.52 -5.44
CA GLU A 202 -1.62 -31.13 -4.71
C GLU A 202 -1.69 -30.48 -3.30
N GLY A 203 -2.88 -30.19 -2.79
CA GLY A 203 -3.08 -29.73 -1.40
C GLY A 203 -3.56 -28.27 -1.27
N VAL A 204 -3.17 -27.61 -0.17
CA VAL A 204 -3.76 -26.36 0.33
C VAL A 204 -3.68 -25.21 -0.69
N SER A 205 -2.62 -25.11 -1.49
CA SER A 205 -2.49 -24.05 -2.52
C SER A 205 -3.64 -24.06 -3.54
N LEU A 206 -4.15 -25.24 -3.89
CA LEU A 206 -5.24 -25.40 -4.85
C LEU A 206 -6.59 -24.95 -4.26
N GLU A 207 -6.87 -25.38 -3.03
CA GLU A 207 -8.08 -25.01 -2.29
C GLU A 207 -8.14 -23.50 -2.06
N LEU A 208 -6.99 -22.92 -1.70
CA LEU A 208 -6.80 -21.49 -1.54
C LEU A 208 -7.01 -20.73 -2.86
N PHE A 209 -6.43 -21.20 -3.97
CA PHE A 209 -6.65 -20.60 -5.29
C PHE A 209 -8.15 -20.59 -5.65
N HIS A 210 -8.87 -21.68 -5.44
CA HIS A 210 -10.31 -21.74 -5.72
C HIS A 210 -11.10 -20.74 -4.88
N ALA A 211 -10.77 -20.59 -3.60
CA ALA A 211 -11.42 -19.60 -2.73
C ALA A 211 -11.21 -18.16 -3.25
N LEU A 212 -10.01 -17.83 -3.74
CA LEU A 212 -9.71 -16.52 -4.31
C LEU A 212 -10.40 -16.28 -5.67
N LYS A 213 -10.44 -17.31 -6.52
CA LYS A 213 -11.13 -17.25 -7.82
C LYS A 213 -12.62 -17.00 -7.64
N GLU A 214 -13.24 -17.67 -6.66
CA GLU A 214 -14.66 -17.50 -6.34
C GLU A 214 -14.96 -16.13 -5.71
N SER A 215 -14.04 -15.60 -4.91
CA SER A 215 -14.22 -14.31 -4.25
C SER A 215 -14.05 -13.11 -5.16
N ARG A 216 -13.63 -13.29 -6.43
CA ARG A 216 -13.37 -12.19 -7.40
C ARG A 216 -12.38 -11.14 -6.90
N ILE A 217 -11.52 -11.52 -5.96
CA ILE A 217 -10.46 -10.63 -5.42
C ILE A 217 -9.29 -10.51 -6.42
N SER A 218 -9.30 -11.30 -7.49
CA SER A 218 -8.32 -11.19 -8.58
C SER A 218 -8.45 -9.83 -9.27
N GLN A 219 -7.41 -9.02 -9.14
CA GLN A 219 -7.24 -7.77 -9.86
C GLN A 219 -5.95 -7.85 -10.68
N GLU A 220 -5.98 -7.21 -11.85
CA GLU A 220 -4.77 -7.05 -12.66
C GLU A 220 -3.70 -6.31 -11.86
N ILE A 221 -2.47 -6.81 -11.93
CA ILE A 221 -1.33 -6.21 -11.26
C ILE A 221 -0.54 -5.35 -12.24
N TYR A 222 -0.25 -4.13 -11.84
CA TYR A 222 0.53 -3.21 -12.65
C TYR A 222 2.03 -3.32 -12.33
N PRO A 223 2.90 -3.61 -13.30
CA PRO A 223 4.34 -3.57 -13.09
C PRO A 223 4.84 -2.14 -12.91
N VAL A 224 5.54 -1.87 -11.80
CA VAL A 224 5.97 -0.52 -11.40
C VAL A 224 7.44 -0.51 -11.00
N SER A 225 8.15 0.53 -11.45
CA SER A 225 9.55 0.78 -11.08
C SER A 225 9.73 2.19 -10.54
N SER A 226 10.11 2.29 -9.26
CA SER A 226 10.44 3.56 -8.62
C SER A 226 11.73 4.20 -9.16
N GLU A 227 12.60 3.42 -9.81
CA GLU A 227 13.84 3.90 -10.42
C GLU A 227 13.62 4.53 -11.80
N THR A 228 12.62 4.07 -12.55
CA THR A 228 12.40 4.47 -13.96
C THR A 228 11.10 5.23 -14.20
N PHE A 229 10.24 5.39 -13.18
CA PHE A 229 8.86 5.88 -13.28
C PHE A 229 7.92 5.03 -14.16
N PHE A 230 8.34 3.83 -14.56
CA PHE A 230 7.48 2.89 -15.27
C PHE A 230 6.31 2.48 -14.36
N GLY A 231 5.10 2.42 -14.92
CA GLY A 231 3.89 1.99 -14.20
C GLY A 231 3.19 3.06 -13.34
N MET A 232 3.75 4.29 -13.24
CA MET A 232 3.15 5.35 -12.41
C MET A 232 1.83 5.86 -12.99
N GLU A 233 1.71 5.89 -14.31
CA GLU A 233 0.48 6.27 -15.00
C GLU A 233 -0.64 5.26 -14.73
N ASP A 234 -0.32 3.95 -14.69
CA ASP A 234 -1.29 2.91 -14.34
C ASP A 234 -1.83 3.04 -12.91
N ILE A 235 -0.96 3.39 -11.94
CA ILE A 235 -1.39 3.72 -10.57
C ILE A 235 -2.38 4.90 -10.61
N TYR A 236 -2.01 5.97 -11.31
CA TYR A 236 -2.83 7.17 -11.40
C TYR A 236 -4.18 6.89 -12.06
N ASP A 237 -4.20 6.18 -13.18
CA ASP A 237 -5.42 5.81 -13.91
C ASP A 237 -6.33 4.94 -13.04
N GLY A 238 -5.77 3.97 -12.30
CA GLY A 238 -6.53 3.17 -11.33
C GLY A 238 -7.17 4.03 -10.23
N ILE A 239 -6.46 5.05 -9.74
CA ILE A 239 -7.01 6.03 -8.78
C ILE A 239 -8.15 6.82 -9.43
N GLN A 240 -7.98 7.29 -10.67
CA GLN A 240 -9.02 8.04 -11.37
C GLN A 240 -10.27 7.19 -11.62
N GLU A 241 -10.11 5.92 -11.99
CA GLU A 241 -11.22 4.99 -12.20
C GLU A 241 -12.03 4.79 -10.92
N ILE A 242 -11.36 4.54 -9.79
CA ILE A 242 -11.99 4.32 -8.48
C ILE A 242 -12.83 5.53 -8.05
N PHE A 243 -12.32 6.75 -8.23
CA PHE A 243 -12.91 7.96 -7.64
C PHE A 243 -13.71 8.83 -8.60
N TYR A 244 -13.48 8.73 -9.91
CA TYR A 244 -14.09 9.57 -10.93
C TYR A 244 -14.70 8.79 -12.10
N GLY A 245 -14.58 7.45 -12.12
CA GLY A 245 -15.09 6.58 -13.19
C GLY A 245 -16.63 6.47 -13.31
N GLY A 246 -17.40 6.96 -12.33
CA GLY A 246 -18.88 6.98 -12.34
C GLY A 246 -19.56 5.68 -11.84
N GLU A 247 -20.88 5.71 -11.63
CA GLU A 247 -21.72 4.68 -10.95
C GLU A 247 -21.77 3.28 -11.62
N ASP A 248 -21.06 3.03 -12.73
CA ASP A 248 -21.07 1.72 -13.42
C ASP A 248 -20.04 0.71 -12.85
N THR A 249 -19.27 1.09 -11.83
CA THR A 249 -18.26 0.23 -11.16
C THR A 249 -18.73 -0.33 -9.81
N GLU A 250 -19.95 -0.88 -9.74
CA GLU A 250 -20.32 -1.80 -8.64
C GLU A 250 -19.45 -3.08 -8.60
N GLY A 251 -18.49 -3.24 -9.52
CA GLY A 251 -17.59 -4.40 -9.62
C GLY A 251 -16.20 -4.24 -9.00
N ILE A 252 -15.82 -3.07 -8.47
CA ILE A 252 -14.44 -2.84 -7.93
C ILE A 252 -14.39 -2.93 -6.40
N LEU A 253 -15.54 -3.02 -5.74
CA LEU A 253 -15.62 -3.20 -4.30
C LEU A 253 -16.32 -4.53 -4.00
N PHE A 254 -15.58 -5.41 -3.31
CA PHE A 254 -15.93 -6.72 -2.74
C PHE A 254 -15.60 -7.97 -3.57
#